data_AF-T0VBV3-F1
#
_entry.id   AF-T0VBV3-F1
#
_cell.length_a   1.000
_cell.length_b   1.000
_cell.length_c   1.000
_cell.angle_alpha   90.00
_cell.angle_beta   90.00
_cell.angle_gamma   90.00
#
_symmetry.space_group_name_H-M   'P 1'
#
loop_
_entity.id
_entity.type
_entity.pdbx_description
1 polymer ?
#
loop_
_entity_poly.entity_id
_entity_poly.type
_entity_poly.pdbx_seq_one_letter_code
_entity_poly.pdbx_strand_id
1 'polypeptide(L)'
;MKQKKREQRSNKWAFLIYQESVPEDYLNLLEELHVPFILSPWHDKDVNRTTGEFKKPHKHGVFFFESLKSYSQVSELISDKLNSPEHVEVVMSPKGMYDYFTHAENPEKSPYN
;
A
#
# COMPACT_ATOMS: atom_id res chain seq x y z
N MET A 1 -4.15 13.54 -33.97
CA MET A 1 -4.32 13.67 -32.50
C MET A 1 -3.71 12.44 -31.85
N LYS A 2 -2.75 12.57 -30.91
CA LYS A 2 -2.22 11.40 -30.17
C LYS A 2 -3.32 10.90 -29.24
N GLN A 3 -3.69 9.63 -29.35
CA GLN A 3 -4.68 9.01 -28.49
C GLN A 3 -4.15 8.98 -27.06
N LYS A 4 -4.83 9.65 -26.12
CA LYS A 4 -4.44 9.66 -24.71
C LYS A 4 -4.60 8.23 -24.18
N LYS A 5 -3.51 7.63 -23.68
CA LYS A 5 -3.54 6.28 -23.09
C LYS A 5 -4.55 6.30 -21.94
N ARG A 6 -5.50 5.36 -21.93
CA ARG A 6 -6.45 5.24 -20.82
C ARG A 6 -5.68 4.89 -19.55
N GLU A 7 -5.92 5.64 -18.49
CA GLU A 7 -5.34 5.34 -17.18
C GLU A 7 -5.81 3.97 -16.70
N GLN A 8 -4.91 3.26 -16.01
CA GLN A 8 -5.25 2.00 -15.38
C GLN A 8 -6.32 2.26 -14.32
N ARG A 9 -7.36 1.40 -14.31
CA ARG A 9 -8.44 1.45 -13.33
C ARG A 9 -8.59 0.11 -12.65
N SER A 10 -8.81 0.15 -11.34
CA SER A 10 -9.07 -1.01 -10.50
C SER A 10 -9.98 -0.60 -9.35
N ASN A 11 -10.67 -1.56 -8.75
CA ASN A 11 -11.36 -1.36 -7.48
C ASN A 11 -10.52 -1.81 -6.27
N LYS A 12 -9.31 -2.32 -6.49
CA LYS A 12 -8.38 -2.74 -5.45
C LYS A 12 -6.99 -2.20 -5.72
N TRP A 13 -6.46 -1.45 -4.76
CA TRP A 13 -5.19 -0.74 -4.89
C TRP A 13 -4.34 -0.92 -3.64
N ALA A 14 -3.10 -1.34 -3.84
CA ALA A 14 -2.09 -1.42 -2.82
C ALA A 14 -1.32 -0.09 -2.72
N PHE A 15 -0.95 0.28 -1.51
CA PHE A 15 -0.13 1.43 -1.18
C PHE A 15 0.82 1.09 -0.03
N LEU A 16 1.71 2.02 0.33
CA LEU A 16 2.57 1.87 1.50
C LEU A 16 2.66 3.18 2.27
N ILE A 17 2.76 3.11 3.58
CA ILE A 17 3.00 4.28 4.45
C ILE A 17 4.31 4.08 5.20
N TYR A 18 5.04 5.17 5.43
CA TYR A 18 6.27 5.15 6.24
C TYR A 18 5.99 5.68 7.63
N GLN A 19 6.56 5.03 8.65
CA GLN A 19 6.36 5.41 10.05
C GLN A 19 6.84 6.84 10.34
N GLU A 20 7.87 7.31 9.62
CA GLU A 20 8.46 8.63 9.81
C GLU A 20 7.64 9.80 9.23
N SER A 21 6.70 9.53 8.31
CA SER A 21 5.98 10.57 7.57
C SER A 21 4.46 10.51 7.71
N VAL A 22 3.93 9.32 8.00
CA VAL A 22 2.48 9.13 8.14
C VAL A 22 1.95 9.95 9.34
N PRO A 23 0.78 10.60 9.23
CA PRO A 23 0.17 11.28 10.37
C PRO A 23 0.00 10.34 11.58
N GLU A 24 0.13 10.86 12.80
CA GLU A 24 -0.01 10.04 14.02
C GLU A 24 -1.41 9.41 14.13
N ASP A 25 -2.43 10.09 13.60
CA ASP A 25 -3.84 9.70 13.61
C ASP A 25 -4.30 8.99 12.33
N TYR A 26 -3.36 8.45 11.54
CA TYR A 26 -3.65 7.87 10.22
C TYR A 26 -4.76 6.80 10.20
N LEU A 27 -4.96 6.07 11.31
CA LEU A 27 -6.05 5.09 11.41
C LEU A 27 -7.42 5.78 11.35
N ASN A 28 -7.60 6.90 12.06
CA ASN A 28 -8.84 7.67 12.01
C ASN A 28 -9.05 8.23 10.59
N LEU A 29 -7.99 8.77 9.99
CA LEU A 29 -8.05 9.29 8.61
C LEU A 29 -8.47 8.20 7.62
N LEU A 30 -7.98 6.96 7.77
CA LEU A 30 -8.39 5.83 6.94
C LEU A 30 -9.85 5.42 7.18
N GLU A 31 -10.31 5.42 8.43
CA GLU A 31 -11.70 5.11 8.78
C GLU A 31 -12.69 6.14 8.21
N GLU A 32 -12.34 7.44 8.25
CA GLU A 32 -13.12 8.54 7.70
C GLU A 32 -13.32 8.47 6.18
N LEU A 33 -12.43 7.78 5.46
CA LEU A 33 -12.60 7.56 4.02
C LEU A 33 -13.82 6.68 3.71
N HIS A 34 -14.30 5.91 4.68
CA HIS A 34 -15.37 4.92 4.50
C HIS A 34 -15.12 3.95 3.34
N VAL A 35 -13.84 3.63 3.11
CA VAL A 35 -13.41 2.61 2.14
C VAL A 35 -12.86 1.44 2.93
N PRO A 36 -13.35 0.21 2.73
CA PRO A 36 -12.75 -0.96 3.37
C PRO A 36 -11.27 -1.05 3.05
N PHE A 37 -10.45 -1.24 4.07
CA PHE A 37 -9.00 -1.36 3.93
C PHE A 37 -8.43 -2.47 4.81
N ILE A 38 -7.23 -2.93 4.44
CA ILE A 38 -6.39 -3.77 5.30
C ILE A 38 -5.01 -3.13 5.38
N LEU A 39 -4.33 -3.32 6.52
CA LEU A 39 -2.95 -2.91 6.72
C LEU A 39 -2.12 -4.12 7.19
N SER A 40 -0.87 -4.18 6.76
CA SER A 40 0.10 -5.12 7.31
C SER A 40 0.52 -4.73 8.73
N PRO A 41 1.20 -5.63 9.47
CA PRO A 41 2.08 -5.23 10.57
C PRO A 41 3.13 -4.21 10.10
N TRP A 42 3.83 -3.59 11.05
CA TRP A 42 4.98 -2.75 10.67
C TRP A 42 6.11 -3.64 10.15
N HIS A 43 6.56 -3.37 8.91
CA HIS A 43 7.71 -3.99 8.29
C HIS A 43 8.97 -3.21 8.66
N ASP A 44 9.58 -3.57 9.79
CA ASP A 44 10.77 -2.94 10.37
C ASP A 44 12.05 -3.80 10.25
N LYS A 45 11.93 -5.03 9.75
CA LYS A 45 13.02 -6.02 9.61
C LYS A 45 13.32 -6.36 8.15
N ASP A 46 12.73 -5.62 7.21
CA ASP A 46 12.94 -5.85 5.79
C ASP A 46 14.34 -5.39 5.39
N VAL A 47 15.09 -6.25 4.71
CA VAL A 47 16.45 -5.95 4.25
C VAL A 47 16.46 -5.64 2.75
N ASN A 48 17.20 -4.62 2.35
CA ASN A 48 17.49 -4.36 0.95
C ASN A 48 18.51 -5.39 0.44
N ARG A 49 18.11 -6.20 -0.54
CA ARG A 49 18.93 -7.29 -1.07
C ARG A 49 20.24 -6.82 -1.74
N THR A 50 20.28 -5.58 -2.22
CA THR A 50 21.46 -5.01 -2.90
C THR A 50 22.44 -4.39 -1.92
N THR A 51 21.96 -3.69 -0.89
CA THR A 51 22.82 -2.96 0.05
C THR A 51 23.06 -3.71 1.36
N GLY A 52 22.21 -4.68 1.71
CA GLY A 52 22.22 -5.38 3.00
C GLY A 52 21.68 -4.54 4.16
N GLU A 53 21.27 -3.30 3.91
CA GLU A 53 20.74 -2.40 4.94
C GLU A 53 19.26 -2.64 5.20
N PHE A 54 18.80 -2.31 6.41
CA PHE A 54 17.37 -2.29 6.71
C PHE A 54 16.65 -1.23 5.88
N LYS A 55 15.49 -1.60 5.37
CA LYS A 55 14.55 -0.65 4.78
C LYS A 55 13.94 0.20 5.88
N LYS A 56 13.47 1.39 5.51
CA LYS A 56 12.68 2.25 6.39
C LYS A 56 11.43 1.48 6.90
N PRO A 57 11.07 1.60 8.19
CA PRO A 57 9.85 1.01 8.71
C PRO A 57 8.62 1.49 7.94
N HIS A 58 7.84 0.55 7.41
CA HIS A 58 6.68 0.82 6.58
C HIS A 58 5.52 -0.13 6.88
N LYS A 59 4.31 0.25 6.50
CA LYS A 59 3.18 -0.68 6.35
C LYS A 59 2.79 -0.75 4.90
N HIS A 60 2.37 -1.93 4.46
CA HIS A 60 1.58 -2.09 3.26
C HIS A 60 0.10 -1.93 3.59
N GLY A 61 -0.66 -1.35 2.65
CA GLY A 61 -2.10 -1.24 2.76
C GLY A 61 -2.79 -1.61 1.46
N VAL A 62 -4.06 -2.02 1.54
CA VAL A 62 -4.94 -2.18 0.37
C VAL A 62 -6.25 -1.48 0.63
N PHE A 63 -6.71 -0.68 -0.33
CA PHE A 63 -8.09 -0.21 -0.40
C PHE A 63 -8.95 -1.12 -1.29
N PHE A 64 -10.19 -1.34 -0.87
CA PHE A 64 -11.22 -2.07 -1.62
C PHE A 64 -12.39 -1.14 -1.91
N PHE A 65 -12.34 -0.45 -3.04
CA PHE A 65 -13.41 0.43 -3.49
C PHE A 65 -14.60 -0.36 -4.06
N GLU A 66 -15.80 0.19 -3.97
CA GLU A 66 -16.99 -0.37 -4.65
C GLU A 66 -16.96 -0.12 -6.17
N SER A 67 -16.33 0.97 -6.60
CA SER A 67 -16.21 1.38 -7.99
C SER A 67 -14.76 1.45 -8.45
N LEU A 68 -14.56 1.35 -9.77
CA LEU A 68 -13.24 1.49 -10.37
C LEU A 68 -12.66 2.89 -10.15
N LYS A 69 -11.51 2.99 -9.49
CA LYS A 69 -10.70 4.20 -9.35
C LYS A 69 -9.50 4.15 -10.30
N SER A 70 -9.07 5.29 -10.83
CA SER A 70 -7.82 5.38 -11.57
C SER A 70 -6.61 5.42 -10.64
N TYR A 71 -5.43 5.14 -11.18
CA TYR A 71 -4.16 5.31 -10.48
C TYR A 71 -4.06 6.70 -9.82
N SER A 72 -4.29 7.76 -10.60
CA SER A 72 -4.20 9.17 -10.16
C SER A 72 -5.11 9.45 -8.96
N GLN A 73 -6.37 9.01 -9.01
CA GLN A 73 -7.33 9.21 -7.93
C GLN A 73 -6.85 8.61 -6.60
N VAL A 74 -6.26 7.41 -6.64
CA VAL A 74 -5.80 6.73 -5.41
C VAL A 74 -4.46 7.28 -4.95
N SER A 75 -3.56 7.59 -5.90
CA SER A 75 -2.26 8.22 -5.68
C SER A 75 -2.38 9.59 -5.00
N GLU A 76 -3.30 10.44 -5.48
CA GLU A 76 -3.59 11.75 -4.88
C GLU A 76 -4.21 11.58 -3.48
N LEU A 77 -5.16 10.65 -3.33
CA LEU A 77 -5.82 10.38 -2.05
C LEU A 77 -4.83 10.00 -0.94
N ILE A 78 -3.91 9.07 -1.21
CA ILE A 78 -2.91 8.61 -0.22
C ILE A 78 -1.81 9.64 0.02
N SER A 79 -1.39 10.39 -1.01
CA SER A 79 -0.42 11.47 -0.86
C SER A 79 -0.99 12.59 0.05
N ASP A 80 -2.22 13.03 -0.22
CA ASP A 80 -2.90 14.11 0.53
C ASP A 80 -3.26 13.69 1.97
N LYS A 81 -3.82 12.48 2.16
CA LYS A 81 -4.34 12.07 3.47
C LYS A 81 -3.31 11.42 4.37
N LEU A 82 -2.31 10.73 3.82
CA LEU A 82 -1.44 9.87 4.60
C LEU A 82 0.04 10.26 4.50
N ASN A 83 0.39 11.32 3.77
CA ASN A 83 1.78 11.67 3.42
C ASN A 83 2.53 10.45 2.82
N SER A 84 1.81 9.62 2.06
CA SER A 84 2.32 8.41 1.44
C SER A 84 3.03 8.76 0.13
N PRO A 85 4.04 7.98 -0.30
CA PRO A 85 4.52 8.05 -1.67
C PRO A 85 3.39 7.84 -2.66
N GLU A 86 3.39 8.59 -3.75
CA GLU A 86 2.35 8.56 -4.79
C GLU A 86 2.21 7.21 -5.51
N HIS A 87 3.16 6.29 -5.34
CA HIS A 87 3.14 4.99 -6.02
C HIS A 87 2.08 4.05 -5.44
N VAL A 88 1.18 3.58 -6.31
CA VAL A 88 0.14 2.61 -5.98
C VAL A 88 0.10 1.49 -7.01
N GLU A 89 -0.30 0.28 -6.59
CA GLU A 89 -0.31 -0.89 -7.47
C GLU A 89 -1.67 -1.57 -7.50
N VAL A 90 -2.05 -2.10 -8.66
CA VAL A 90 -3.29 -2.88 -8.76
C VAL A 90 -3.13 -4.21 -8.04
N VAL A 91 -4.05 -4.51 -7.13
CA VAL A 91 -4.08 -5.80 -6.45
C VAL A 91 -4.69 -6.85 -7.36
N MET A 92 -3.86 -7.80 -7.79
CA MET A 92 -4.29 -8.93 -8.63
C MET A 92 -5.00 -10.02 -7.84
N SER A 93 -4.56 -10.28 -6.60
CA SER A 93 -5.13 -11.30 -5.71
C SER A 93 -5.11 -10.79 -4.27
N PRO A 94 -6.29 -10.55 -3.65
CA PRO A 94 -6.36 -10.15 -2.25
C PRO A 94 -5.71 -11.17 -1.31
N LYS A 95 -5.90 -12.47 -1.57
CA LYS A 95 -5.27 -13.54 -0.79
C LYS A 95 -3.74 -13.47 -0.91
N GLY A 96 -3.22 -13.35 -2.13
CA GLY A 96 -1.77 -13.25 -2.34
C GLY A 96 -1.18 -12.02 -1.67
N MET A 97 -1.92 -10.91 -1.60
CA MET A 97 -1.49 -9.71 -0.88
C MET A 97 -1.52 -9.91 0.65
N TYR A 98 -2.52 -10.60 1.18
CA TYR A 98 -2.59 -10.96 2.60
C TYR A 98 -1.41 -11.85 3.02
N ASP A 99 -1.12 -12.90 2.25
CA ASP A 99 0.02 -13.79 2.50
C ASP A 99 1.36 -13.03 2.40
N TYR A 100 1.42 -12.01 1.52
CA TYR A 100 2.58 -11.12 1.39
C TYR A 100 2.76 -10.19 2.60
N PHE A 101 1.68 -9.68 3.21
CA PHE A 101 1.73 -8.77 4.37
C PHE A 101 2.39 -9.38 5.60
N THR A 102 2.34 -10.70 5.74
CA THR A 102 2.94 -11.43 6.86
C THR A 102 4.23 -12.16 6.47
N HIS A 103 4.60 -12.09 5.18
CA HIS A 103 5.64 -12.92 4.56
C HIS A 103 5.41 -14.43 4.78
N ALA A 104 4.16 -14.87 4.92
CA ALA A 104 3.80 -16.25 5.25
C ALA A 104 4.39 -17.30 4.29
N GLU A 105 4.50 -16.94 3.00
CA GLU A 105 4.95 -17.85 1.94
C GLU A 105 6.42 -17.65 1.54
N ASN A 106 7.19 -16.78 2.23
CA ASN A 106 8.57 -16.48 1.87
C ASN A 106 9.56 -16.76 3.01
N PRO A 107 10.21 -17.93 3.02
CA PRO A 107 11.14 -18.32 4.08
C PRO A 107 12.43 -17.50 4.11
N GLU A 108 12.76 -16.75 3.05
CA GLU A 108 13.94 -15.87 3.01
C GLU A 108 13.68 -14.50 3.66
N LYS A 109 12.44 -14.23 4.06
CA LYS A 109 12.06 -12.95 4.69
C LYS A 109 11.68 -13.16 6.14
N SER A 110 11.93 -12.13 6.94
CA SER A 110 11.44 -12.06 8.32
C SER A 110 9.90 -12.17 8.33
N PRO A 111 9.32 -13.17 9.02
CA PRO A 111 7.87 -13.28 9.14
C PRO A 111 7.32 -12.21 10.10
N TYR A 112 6.09 -11.79 9.85
CA TYR A 112 5.34 -10.85 10.71
C TYR A 112 4.02 -11.47 11.15
N ASN A 113 3.57 -11.11 12.36
CA ASN A 113 2.31 -11.56 12.96
C ASN A 113 1.34 -10.40 13.13
#